data_AF-A0A6I1MUE2-F1
#
_entry.id   AF-A0A6I1MUE2-F1
#
_cell.length_a   1.000
_cell.length_b   1.000
_cell.length_c   1.000
_cell.angle_alpha   90.00
_cell.angle_beta   90.00
_cell.angle_gamma   90.00
#
_symmetry.space_group_name_H-M   'P 1'
#
loop_
_entity.id
_entity.type
_entity.pdbx_description
1 polymer ?
#
loop_
_entity_poly.entity_id
_entity_poly.type
_entity_poly.pdbx_seq_one_letter_code
_entity_poly.pdbx_strand_id
1 'polypeptide(L)'
;MNRLRSMVAVAIVAATSGCATYGPADQRHGYIDKVYADGERPAKLPDCLVALDAGQLAGTRFVAVQYGTMRLRKYTIALAPAGMRLAERDKVAFVPAQCLGDAVPTIIAKQ
;
A
#
# COMPACT_ATOMS: atom_id res chain seq x y z
N MET A 1 -27.32 51.73 -14.77
CA MET A 1 -27.71 50.32 -14.56
C MET A 1 -26.44 49.50 -14.45
N ASN A 2 -26.10 49.10 -13.23
CA ASN A 2 -24.76 48.67 -12.83
C ASN A 2 -24.51 47.17 -13.02
N ARG A 3 -23.48 46.87 -13.81
CA ARG A 3 -22.45 45.83 -13.64
C ARG A 3 -22.90 44.50 -13.00
N LEU A 4 -23.31 43.54 -13.84
CA LEU A 4 -23.31 42.12 -13.47
C LEU A 4 -21.86 41.63 -13.36
N ARG A 5 -21.36 41.51 -12.12
CA ARG A 5 -20.16 40.76 -11.79
C ARG A 5 -20.50 39.27 -11.79
N SER A 6 -20.17 38.57 -12.87
CA SER A 6 -20.10 37.11 -12.88
C SER A 6 -18.94 36.67 -11.99
N MET A 7 -19.24 36.19 -10.78
CA MET A 7 -18.28 35.46 -9.97
C MET A 7 -18.31 34.00 -10.40
N VAL A 8 -17.25 33.60 -11.11
CA VAL A 8 -16.90 32.22 -11.41
C VAL A 8 -16.60 31.52 -10.07
N ALA A 9 -17.55 30.71 -9.59
CA ALA A 9 -17.31 29.85 -8.45
C ALA A 9 -16.38 28.71 -8.91
N VAL A 10 -15.12 28.79 -8.49
CA VAL A 10 -14.12 27.74 -8.66
C VAL A 10 -14.63 26.51 -7.90
N ALA A 11 -15.04 25.48 -8.65
CA ALA A 11 -15.36 24.17 -8.12
C ALA A 11 -14.06 23.55 -7.59
N ILE A 12 -13.85 23.65 -6.27
CA ILE A 12 -12.83 22.87 -5.57
C ILE A 12 -13.29 21.42 -5.64
N VAL A 13 -12.74 20.67 -6.59
CA VAL A 13 -12.82 19.21 -6.60
C VAL A 13 -12.03 18.74 -5.39
N ALA A 14 -12.72 18.54 -4.28
CA ALA A 14 -12.20 17.81 -3.15
C ALA A 14 -11.99 16.37 -3.63
N ALA A 15 -10.76 16.07 -4.05
CA ALA A 15 -10.29 14.71 -4.21
C ALA A 15 -10.43 14.04 -2.84
N THR A 16 -11.53 13.32 -2.65
CA THR A 16 -11.73 12.43 -1.52
C THR A 16 -10.77 11.27 -1.71
N SER A 17 -9.51 11.48 -1.31
CA SER A 17 -8.64 10.38 -0.94
C SER A 17 -9.34 9.69 0.23
N GLY A 18 -10.10 8.65 -0.07
CA GLY A 18 -10.74 7.83 0.94
C GLY A 18 -9.64 7.20 1.76
N CYS A 19 -9.34 7.79 2.92
CA CYS A 19 -8.56 7.12 3.95
C CYS A 19 -9.38 5.89 4.38
N ALA A 20 -9.07 4.73 3.81
CA ALA A 20 -9.61 3.47 4.29
C ALA A 20 -9.08 3.25 5.71
N THR A 21 -9.94 3.45 6.71
CA THR A 21 -9.61 3.21 8.11
C THR A 21 -9.62 1.70 8.37
N TYR A 22 -8.44 1.08 8.34
CA TYR A 22 -8.28 -0.33 8.67
C TYR A 22 -8.25 -0.55 10.18
N GLY A 23 -9.08 -1.48 10.66
CA GLY A 23 -9.11 -1.89 12.06
C GLY A 23 -8.15 -3.06 12.34
N PRO A 24 -7.97 -3.43 13.63
CA PRO A 24 -7.19 -4.62 14.01
C PRO A 24 -7.68 -5.91 13.35
N ALA A 25 -8.98 -6.01 13.05
CA ALA A 25 -9.58 -7.19 12.41
C ALA A 25 -9.17 -7.36 10.93
N ASP A 26 -8.76 -6.28 10.26
CA ASP A 26 -8.36 -6.31 8.86
C ASP A 26 -6.88 -6.70 8.68
N GLN A 27 -6.11 -6.60 9.77
CA GLN A 27 -4.70 -6.92 9.79
C GLN A 27 -4.48 -8.41 9.52
N ARG A 28 -3.52 -8.70 8.66
CA ARG A 28 -3.04 -10.06 8.42
C ARG A 28 -1.63 -10.21 8.94
N HIS A 29 -1.32 -11.42 9.34
CA HIS A 29 0.03 -11.82 9.74
C HIS A 29 0.61 -12.77 8.72
N GLY A 30 1.89 -12.59 8.44
CA GLY A 30 2.64 -13.41 7.51
C GLY A 30 4.12 -13.37 7.82
N TYR A 31 4.88 -14.03 6.96
CA TYR A 31 6.33 -14.06 7.00
C TYR A 31 6.88 -13.43 5.74
N ILE A 32 7.96 -12.67 5.87
CA ILE A 32 8.68 -12.14 4.72
C ILE A 32 9.32 -13.31 3.97
N ASP A 33 8.97 -13.46 2.70
CA ASP A 33 9.55 -14.45 1.80
C ASP A 33 10.74 -13.87 1.04
N LYS A 34 10.65 -12.59 0.62
CA LYS A 34 11.75 -11.84 -0.01
C LYS A 34 11.66 -10.35 0.32
N VAL A 35 12.81 -9.71 0.55
CA VAL A 35 12.95 -8.24 0.58
C VAL A 35 13.60 -7.80 -0.73
N TYR A 36 12.95 -6.88 -1.46
CA TYR A 36 13.50 -6.34 -2.70
C TYR A 36 14.45 -5.17 -2.37
N ALA A 37 15.49 -4.99 -3.19
CA ALA A 37 16.39 -3.85 -3.06
C ALA A 37 15.67 -2.53 -3.37
N ASP A 38 16.25 -1.41 -2.92
CA ASP A 38 15.69 -0.09 -3.19
C ASP A 38 15.61 0.15 -4.71
N GLY A 39 14.41 0.47 -5.21
CA GLY A 39 14.14 0.64 -6.64
C GLY A 39 13.95 -0.67 -7.43
N GLU A 40 14.19 -1.85 -6.83
CA GLU A 40 13.90 -3.13 -7.47
C GLU A 40 12.39 -3.38 -7.49
N ARG A 41 11.82 -3.49 -8.69
CA ARG A 41 10.40 -3.84 -8.87
C ARG A 41 10.25 -5.37 -9.03
N PRO A 42 9.33 -6.01 -8.28
CA PRO A 42 8.98 -7.41 -8.50
C PRO A 42 8.51 -7.65 -9.94
N ALA A 43 8.86 -8.81 -10.49
CA ALA A 43 8.47 -9.20 -11.86
C ALA A 43 6.94 -9.30 -12.05
N LYS A 44 6.21 -9.60 -10.97
CA LYS A 44 4.75 -9.62 -10.95
C LYS A 44 4.27 -8.71 -9.83
N LEU A 45 3.70 -7.57 -10.21
CA LEU A 45 3.06 -6.64 -9.30
C LEU A 45 1.54 -6.74 -9.44
N PRO A 46 0.80 -6.74 -8.32
CA PRO A 46 -0.64 -6.49 -8.33
C PRO A 46 -0.98 -5.15 -8.97
N ASP A 47 -2.14 -5.05 -9.63
CA ASP A 47 -2.54 -3.86 -10.40
C ASP A 47 -2.50 -2.56 -9.57
N CYS A 48 -2.90 -2.63 -8.29
CA CYS A 48 -2.87 -1.45 -7.42
C CYS A 48 -1.44 -0.93 -7.14
N LEU A 49 -0.43 -1.80 -7.18
CA LEU A 49 0.97 -1.41 -7.02
C LEU A 49 1.61 -0.97 -8.33
N VAL A 50 1.07 -1.43 -9.48
CA VAL A 50 1.51 -0.96 -10.81
C VAL A 50 1.09 0.49 -11.05
N ALA A 51 -0.07 0.88 -10.53
CA ALA A 51 -0.62 2.23 -10.66
C ALA A 51 0.12 3.29 -9.82
N LEU A 52 1.02 2.89 -8.92
CA LEU A 52 1.74 3.82 -8.06
C LEU A 52 2.82 4.58 -8.83
N ASP A 53 2.87 5.90 -8.60
CA ASP A 53 3.90 6.75 -9.17
C ASP A 53 5.22 6.68 -8.38
N ALA A 54 6.28 7.28 -8.94
CA ALA A 54 7.60 7.29 -8.31
C ALA A 54 7.64 8.07 -6.99
N GLY A 55 6.73 9.03 -6.78
CA GLY A 55 6.63 9.81 -5.54
C GLY A 55 6.03 9.00 -4.41
N GLN A 56 5.00 8.19 -4.69
CA GLN A 56 4.39 7.26 -3.75
C GLN A 56 5.32 6.12 -3.35
N LEU A 57 6.19 5.70 -4.27
CA LEU A 57 7.20 4.67 -4.01
C LEU A 57 8.46 5.23 -3.32
N ALA A 58 8.65 6.56 -3.29
CA ALA A 58 9.85 7.17 -2.73
C ALA A 58 10.02 6.81 -1.24
N GLY A 59 11.17 6.22 -0.91
CA GLY A 59 11.47 5.78 0.44
C GLY A 59 10.73 4.50 0.87
N THR A 60 9.90 3.90 0.02
CA THR A 60 9.32 2.58 0.27
C THR A 60 10.10 1.51 -0.48
N ARG A 61 9.99 0.26 -0.01
CA ARG A 61 10.51 -0.90 -0.72
C ARG A 61 9.45 -1.97 -0.86
N PHE A 62 9.53 -2.77 -1.91
CA PHE A 62 8.65 -3.93 -2.06
C PHE A 62 9.13 -5.07 -1.16
N VAL A 63 8.19 -5.81 -0.60
CA VAL A 63 8.43 -7.05 0.12
C VAL A 63 7.41 -8.10 -0.30
N ALA A 64 7.88 -9.34 -0.51
CA ALA A 64 7.00 -10.47 -0.72
C ALA A 64 6.63 -11.07 0.65
N VAL A 65 5.34 -11.23 0.90
CA VAL A 65 4.80 -11.75 2.16
C VAL A 65 4.05 -13.04 1.88
N GLN A 66 4.46 -14.12 2.55
CA GLN A 66 3.73 -15.37 2.60
C GLN A 66 2.78 -15.34 3.81
N TYR A 67 1.50 -15.66 3.60
CA TYR A 67 0.49 -15.66 4.66
C TYR A 67 -0.57 -16.75 4.46
N GLY A 68 -1.43 -16.95 5.46
CA GLY A 68 -2.44 -18.01 5.44
C GLY A 68 -1.99 -19.30 6.13
N THR A 69 -2.83 -20.34 6.07
CA THR A 69 -2.54 -21.64 6.71
C THR A 69 -1.63 -22.48 5.82
N MET A 70 -0.99 -23.53 6.36
CA MET A 70 -0.08 -24.39 5.58
C MET A 70 -0.73 -24.99 4.32
N ARG A 71 -2.04 -25.28 4.36
CA ARG A 71 -2.79 -25.84 3.21
C ARG A 71 -3.22 -24.79 2.20
N LEU A 72 -3.28 -23.52 2.59
CA LEU A 72 -3.75 -22.39 1.77
C LEU A 72 -2.76 -21.23 1.88
N ARG A 73 -1.48 -21.52 1.59
CA ARG A 73 -0.45 -20.50 1.53
C ARG A 73 -0.77 -19.53 0.40
N LYS A 74 -0.87 -18.26 0.77
CA LYS A 74 -1.05 -17.13 -0.13
C LYS A 74 0.20 -16.28 -0.11
N TYR A 75 0.37 -15.53 -1.19
CA TYR A 75 1.47 -14.60 -1.35
C TYR A 75 0.91 -13.26 -1.76
N THR A 76 1.48 -12.19 -1.24
CA THR A 76 1.23 -10.84 -1.72
C THR A 76 2.54 -10.07 -1.81
N ILE A 77 2.55 -9.05 -2.66
CA ILE A 77 3.54 -7.99 -2.56
C ILE A 77 2.95 -6.90 -1.68
N ALA A 78 3.73 -6.43 -0.72
CA ALA A 78 3.39 -5.30 0.13
C ALA A 78 4.50 -4.24 0.08
N LEU A 79 4.15 -3.01 0.42
CA LEU A 79 5.10 -1.93 0.63
C LEU A 79 5.60 -1.93 2.07
N ALA A 80 6.89 -1.83 2.25
CA ALA A 80 7.50 -1.59 3.54
C ALA A 80 7.90 -0.10 3.65
N PRO A 81 7.49 0.59 4.74
CA PRO A 81 7.84 1.99 4.97
C PRO A 81 9.36 2.22 5.07
N ALA A 82 9.78 3.45 4.78
CA ALA A 82 11.15 3.90 4.97
C ALA A 82 11.65 3.60 6.38
N GLY A 83 12.92 3.20 6.50
CA GLY A 83 13.56 2.97 7.81
C GLY A 83 13.16 1.67 8.52
N MET A 84 12.12 0.94 8.06
CA MET A 84 11.79 -0.36 8.63
C MET A 84 12.84 -1.41 8.20
N ARG A 85 13.53 -2.00 9.18
CA ARG A 85 14.50 -3.09 8.94
C ARG A 85 13.77 -4.42 8.93
N LEU A 86 13.56 -4.95 7.72
CA LEU A 86 12.98 -6.27 7.48
C LEU A 86 14.03 -7.21 6.88
N ALA A 87 13.95 -8.47 7.27
CA ALA A 87 14.73 -9.57 6.74
C ALA A 87 13.79 -10.71 6.32
N GLU A 88 14.30 -11.62 5.50
CA GLU A 88 13.58 -12.86 5.18
C GLU A 88 13.24 -13.63 6.46
N ARG A 89 12.07 -14.26 6.47
CA ARG A 89 11.48 -15.01 7.59
C ARG A 89 11.05 -14.17 8.79
N ASP A 90 11.20 -12.84 8.75
CA ASP A 90 10.59 -11.97 9.76
C ASP A 90 9.08 -12.13 9.75
N LYS A 91 8.48 -12.20 10.94
CA LYS A 91 7.03 -12.18 11.09
C LYS A 91 6.55 -10.74 11.05
N VAL A 92 5.54 -10.46 10.25
CA VAL A 92 5.03 -9.10 10.03
C VAL A 92 3.51 -9.05 10.08
N ALA A 93 2.99 -7.87 10.43
CA ALA A 93 1.61 -7.50 10.24
C ALA A 93 1.48 -6.57 9.03
N PHE A 94 0.46 -6.77 8.21
CA PHE A 94 0.23 -5.98 7.00
C PHE A 94 -1.27 -5.83 6.70
N VAL A 95 -1.60 -4.77 5.97
CA VAL A 95 -2.98 -4.44 5.59
C VAL A 95 -3.01 -3.52 4.35
N PRO A 96 -4.04 -3.61 3.49
CA PRO A 96 -4.95 -4.75 3.34
C PRO A 96 -4.22 -6.02 2.89
N ALA A 97 -4.89 -7.17 2.98
CA ALA A 97 -4.33 -8.47 2.58
C ALA A 97 -4.03 -8.57 1.07
N GLN A 98 -4.74 -7.77 0.28
CA GLN A 98 -4.74 -7.70 -1.17
C GLN A 98 -5.16 -6.28 -1.56
N CYS A 99 -4.92 -5.88 -2.81
CA CYS A 99 -5.42 -4.62 -3.34
C CYS A 99 -6.94 -4.48 -3.13
N LEU A 100 -7.38 -3.34 -2.59
CA LEU A 100 -8.79 -3.01 -2.39
C LEU A 100 -9.03 -1.55 -2.80
N GLY A 101 -9.62 -1.34 -3.98
CA GLY A 101 -9.71 -0.01 -4.57
C GLY A 101 -8.31 0.59 -4.75
N ASP A 102 -8.11 1.79 -4.21
CA ASP A 102 -6.82 2.49 -4.24
C ASP A 102 -5.88 2.07 -3.10
N ALA A 103 -6.32 1.20 -2.19
CA ALA A 103 -5.51 0.77 -1.07
C ALA A 103 -4.57 -0.38 -1.44
N VAL A 104 -3.31 -0.20 -1.06
CA VAL A 104 -2.21 -1.11 -1.38
C VAL A 104 -1.71 -1.84 -0.12
N PRO A 105 -1.42 -3.15 -0.20
CA PRO A 105 -0.87 -3.89 0.94
C PRO A 105 0.39 -3.21 1.48
N THR A 106 0.40 -2.90 2.77
CA THR A 106 1.51 -2.19 3.43
C THR A 106 1.86 -2.88 4.74
N ILE A 107 3.16 -3.02 5.03
CA ILE A 107 3.65 -3.53 6.31
C ILE A 107 3.45 -2.45 7.38
N ILE A 108 2.74 -2.80 8.45
CA ILE A 108 2.43 -1.87 9.55
C ILE A 108 3.27 -2.16 10.81
N ALA A 109 3.74 -3.40 10.99
CA ALA A 109 4.59 -3.77 12.12
C ALA A 109 5.41 -5.03 11.84
N LYS A 110 6.59 -5.10 12.46
CA LYS A 110 7.37 -6.33 12.65
C LYS A 110 7.03 -6.91 14.03
N GLN A 111 6.85 -8.24 14.11
CA GLN A 111 6.58 -8.97 15.36
C GLN A 111 7.84 -9.62 15.92
#